data_AF-A0A6A7C9T9-F1
#
_entry.id   AF-A0A6A7C9T9-F1
#
_cell.length_a   1.000
_cell.length_b   1.000
_cell.length_c   1.000
_cell.angle_alpha   90.00
_cell.angle_beta   90.00
_cell.angle_gamma   90.00
#
_symmetry.space_group_name_H-M   'P 1'
#
loop_
_entity.id
_entity.type
_entity.pdbx_description
1 polymer ?
#
loop_
_entity_poly.entity_id
_entity_poly.type
_entity_poly.pdbx_seq_one_letter_code
_entity_poly.pdbx_strand_id
1 'polypeptide(L)'
;MEPAFQRGDLLFLWNRGKVSVGDVVVYNVRGKDIPIVHRVVRSFGGGAKALKLLTKGDNNAADDTELYARGQNFLDRKSDVVGSVFGYIPFAGYFTILISEYPWLKAAMVGLMGITVMLQRE
;
A
#
# COMPACT_ATOMS: atom_id res chain seq x y z
N MET A 1 8.99 4.47 0.72
CA MET A 1 9.23 4.44 2.18
C MET A 1 10.59 3.87 2.51
N GLU A 2 11.59 4.02 1.64
CA GLU A 2 12.95 3.68 2.05
C GLU A 2 13.34 4.59 3.22
N PRO A 3 14.05 4.08 4.25
CA PRO A 3 14.60 2.72 4.35
C PRO A 3 13.65 1.66 4.96
N ALA A 4 12.47 2.02 5.47
CA ALA A 4 11.59 1.10 6.20
C ALA A 4 10.92 0.03 5.32
N PHE A 5 10.53 0.40 4.10
CA PHE A 5 9.97 -0.52 3.11
C PHE A 5 10.58 -0.27 1.73
N GLN A 6 10.86 -1.35 1.03
CA GLN A 6 11.47 -1.36 -0.30
C GLN A 6 10.47 -1.80 -1.37
N ARG A 7 10.80 -1.50 -2.63
CA ARG A 7 10.05 -2.05 -3.77
C ARG A 7 10.12 -3.58 -3.70
N GLY A 8 8.96 -4.22 -3.81
CA GLY A 8 8.83 -5.67 -3.73
C GLY A 8 8.45 -6.21 -2.35
N ASP A 9 8.30 -5.35 -1.34
CA ASP A 9 7.75 -5.80 -0.05
C ASP A 9 6.23 -5.99 -0.15
N LEU A 10 5.74 -7.09 0.43
CA LEU A 10 4.31 -7.37 0.54
C LEU A 10 3.80 -6.87 1.90
N LEU A 11 2.95 -5.85 1.89
CA LEU A 11 2.42 -5.22 3.10
C LEU A 11 1.07 -5.81 3.50
N PHE A 12 0.91 -6.11 4.79
CA PHE A 12 -0.37 -6.50 5.37
C PHE A 12 -1.03 -5.32 6.04
N LEU A 13 -2.27 -5.04 5.63
CA LEU A 13 -3.02 -3.87 6.07
C LEU A 13 -4.14 -4.27 7.02
N TRP A 14 -4.33 -3.45 8.06
CA TRP A 14 -5.42 -3.56 9.01
C TRP A 14 -6.24 -2.28 9.03
N ASN A 15 -7.54 -2.38 8.75
CA ASN A 15 -8.42 -1.20 8.68
C ASN A 15 -9.33 -1.03 9.91
N ARG A 16 -9.38 -2.00 10.84
CA ARG A 16 -10.29 -1.93 12.00
C ARG A 16 -9.71 -1.15 13.20
N GLY A 17 -8.42 -0.83 13.18
CA GLY A 17 -7.72 -0.14 14.26
C GLY A 17 -7.87 1.38 14.23
N LYS A 18 -7.69 2.01 15.40
CA LYS A 18 -7.37 3.44 15.49
C LYS A 18 -5.97 3.65 14.90
N VAL A 19 -5.82 4.69 14.09
CA VAL A 19 -4.53 5.11 13.55
C VAL A 19 -3.99 6.21 14.44
N SER A 20 -2.74 6.05 14.86
CA SER A 20 -2.01 6.96 15.73
C SER A 20 -0.80 7.56 15.03
N VAL A 21 -0.24 8.62 15.61
CA VAL A 21 1.04 9.17 15.15
C VAL A 21 2.12 8.10 15.26
N GLY A 22 2.92 7.94 14.20
CA GLY A 22 3.95 6.92 14.08
C GLY A 22 3.54 5.71 13.25
N ASP A 23 2.23 5.47 13.06
CA ASP A 23 1.73 4.37 12.24
C ASP A 23 2.07 4.60 10.77
N VAL A 24 2.37 3.51 10.06
CA VAL A 24 2.48 3.54 8.61
C VAL A 24 1.12 3.22 8.01
N VAL A 25 0.63 4.09 7.15
CA VAL A 25 -0.69 3.97 6.54
C VAL A 25 -0.59 3.94 5.03
N VAL A 26 -1.48 3.16 4.43
CA VAL A 26 -1.74 3.21 2.99
C VAL A 26 -2.97 4.07 2.77
N TYR A 27 -2.83 5.09 1.94
CA TYR A 27 -3.91 6.01 1.63
C TYR A 27 -3.99 6.28 0.12
N ASN A 28 -5.19 6.66 -0.30
CA ASN A 28 -5.47 7.09 -1.65
C ASN A 28 -5.59 8.62 -1.69
N VAL A 29 -4.99 9.23 -2.69
CA VAL A 29 -5.18 10.65 -2.99
C VAL A 29 -6.35 10.79 -3.96
N ARG A 30 -7.23 11.77 -3.74
CA ARG A 30 -8.39 11.98 -4.61
C ARG A 30 -7.92 12.29 -6.05
N GLY A 31 -8.44 11.54 -7.02
CA GLY A 31 -8.06 11.69 -8.42
C GLY A 31 -6.73 11.05 -8.80
N LYS A 32 -6.11 10.24 -7.92
CA LYS A 32 -4.98 9.37 -8.25
C LYS A 32 -5.34 7.92 -7.96
N ASP A 33 -5.02 7.03 -8.89
CA ASP A 33 -5.35 5.60 -8.77
C ASP A 33 -4.29 4.80 -8.01
N ILE A 34 -3.09 5.37 -7.82
CA ILE A 34 -1.96 4.69 -7.17
C ILE A 34 -1.97 5.02 -5.67
N PRO A 35 -2.14 4.02 -4.78
CA PRO A 35 -2.06 4.22 -3.34
C PRO A 35 -0.65 4.60 -2.91
N ILE A 36 -0.55 5.44 -1.88
CA ILE A 36 0.72 5.89 -1.30
C ILE A 36 0.84 5.31 0.10
N VAL A 37 2.03 4.84 0.44
CA VAL A 37 2.36 4.28 1.76
C VAL A 37 3.28 5.25 2.46
N HIS A 38 2.87 5.90 3.55
CA HIS A 38 3.73 6.81 4.32
C HIS A 38 3.42 6.77 5.83
N ARG A 39 4.27 7.40 6.65
CA ARG A 39 4.10 7.44 8.10
C ARG A 39 3.27 8.64 8.53
N VAL A 40 2.35 8.41 9.47
CA VAL A 40 1.59 9.49 10.11
C VAL A 40 2.51 10.28 11.02
N VAL A 41 2.70 11.56 10.72
CA VAL A 41 3.51 12.48 11.54
C VAL A 41 2.67 13.34 12.47
N ARG A 42 1.43 13.65 12.08
CA ARG A 42 0.48 14.39 12.92
C ARG A 42 -0.94 13.87 12.73
N SER A 43 -1.71 13.91 13.80
CA SER A 43 -3.15 13.62 13.79
C SER A 43 -3.91 14.79 14.42
N PHE A 44 -5.03 15.16 13.80
CA PHE A 44 -5.89 16.25 14.24
C PHE A 44 -7.32 15.74 14.45
N GLY A 45 -7.97 16.20 15.51
CA GLY A 45 -9.31 15.73 15.87
C GLY A 45 -9.29 14.38 16.59
N GLY A 46 -10.41 13.66 16.53
CA GLY A 46 -10.65 12.42 17.30
C GLY A 46 -11.91 12.51 18.16
N GLY A 47 -12.57 11.37 18.37
CA GLY A 47 -13.85 11.30 19.08
C GLY A 47 -15.03 11.71 18.18
N ALA A 48 -15.69 12.82 18.51
CA ALA A 48 -16.88 13.31 17.78
C ALA A 48 -16.57 13.99 16.44
N LYS A 49 -15.32 14.43 16.22
CA LYS A 49 -14.87 15.06 14.97
C LYS A 49 -14.11 14.06 14.10
N ALA A 50 -14.16 14.24 12.78
CA ALA A 50 -13.41 13.43 11.83
C ALA A 50 -11.91 13.48 12.14
N LEU A 51 -11.27 12.30 12.20
CA LEU A 51 -9.84 12.17 12.42
C LEU A 51 -9.11 12.50 11.12
N LYS A 52 -8.35 13.59 11.15
CA LYS A 52 -7.53 14.07 10.05
C LYS A 52 -6.07 13.71 10.30
N LEU A 53 -5.37 13.29 9.26
CA LEU A 53 -4.01 12.79 9.34
C LEU A 53 -3.11 13.57 8.39
N LEU A 54 -1.88 13.80 8.83
CA LEU A 54 -0.79 14.32 8.02
C LEU A 54 0.28 13.24 7.95
N THR A 55 0.63 12.83 6.74
CA THR A 55 1.65 11.82 6.48
C THR A 55 2.93 12.44 5.93
N LYS A 56 4.02 11.70 6.07
CA LYS A 56 5.33 12.02 5.54
C LYS A 56 6.05 10.73 5.15
N GLY A 57 6.72 10.72 4.00
CA GLY A 57 7.67 9.67 3.65
C GLY A 57 8.90 9.67 4.56
N ASP A 58 9.35 8.47 4.99
CA ASP A 58 10.45 8.34 5.97
C ASP A 58 11.76 9.02 5.51
N ASN A 59 12.03 9.07 4.21
CA ASN A 59 13.20 9.73 3.61
C ASN A 59 12.88 11.05 2.89
N ASN A 60 11.69 11.61 3.08
CA ASN A 60 11.34 12.90 2.51
C ASN A 60 11.78 14.05 3.43
N ALA A 61 12.15 15.21 2.89
CA ALA A 61 12.45 16.39 3.69
C ALA A 61 11.16 17.09 4.19
N ALA A 62 10.20 17.28 3.28
CA ALA A 62 8.89 17.88 3.54
C ALA A 62 7.80 16.82 3.82
N ASP A 63 6.65 17.27 4.30
CA ASP A 63 5.44 16.44 4.43
C ASP A 63 4.73 16.21 3.09
N ASP A 64 3.71 15.36 3.08
CA ASP A 64 3.04 14.95 1.84
C ASP A 64 1.97 15.94 1.35
N THR A 65 1.90 17.15 1.90
CA THR A 65 0.84 18.11 1.55
C THR A 65 0.80 18.44 0.06
N GLU A 66 1.95 18.49 -0.60
CA GLU A 66 2.08 18.71 -2.05
C GLU A 66 1.59 17.51 -2.89
N LEU A 67 1.57 16.31 -2.32
CA LEU A 67 1.14 15.09 -3.01
C LEU A 67 -0.38 14.95 -3.04
N TYR A 68 -1.08 15.62 -2.11
CA TYR A 68 -2.53 15.57 -1.98
C TYR A 68 -3.25 16.30 -3.12
N ALA A 69 -4.55 16.03 -3.24
CA ALA A 69 -5.37 16.69 -4.24
C ALA A 69 -5.54 18.18 -3.93
N ARG A 70 -5.85 18.99 -4.95
CA ARG A 70 -6.10 20.43 -4.77
C ARG A 70 -7.24 20.64 -3.76
N GLY A 71 -6.97 21.37 -2.67
CA GLY A 71 -7.92 21.62 -1.59
C GLY A 71 -7.98 20.53 -0.51
N GLN A 72 -7.15 19.49 -0.61
CA GLN A 72 -6.99 18.45 0.40
C GLN A 72 -5.71 18.72 1.19
N ASN A 73 -5.82 19.37 2.36
CA ASN A 73 -4.65 19.65 3.22
C ASN A 73 -4.33 18.51 4.20
N PHE A 74 -5.29 17.61 4.43
CA PHE A 74 -5.18 16.49 5.35
C PHE A 74 -5.94 15.29 4.80
N LEU A 75 -5.54 14.10 5.23
CA LEU A 75 -6.21 12.85 4.90
C LEU A 75 -7.30 12.54 5.93
N ASP A 76 -8.51 12.24 5.47
CA ASP A 76 -9.58 11.77 6.34
C ASP A 76 -9.44 10.26 6.57
N ARG A 77 -9.34 9.83 7.83
CA ARG A 77 -9.16 8.40 8.19
C ARG A 77 -10.23 7.47 7.61
N LYS A 78 -11.45 7.96 7.42
CA LYS A 78 -12.59 7.14 6.94
C LYS A 78 -12.64 6.99 5.43
N SER A 79 -12.30 8.03 4.68
CA SER A 79 -12.46 8.05 3.22
C SER A 79 -11.15 7.79 2.49
N ASP A 80 -10.04 8.33 3.00
CA ASP A 80 -8.80 8.40 2.23
C ASP A 80 -7.82 7.29 2.65
N VAL A 81 -7.91 6.79 3.89
CA VAL A 81 -7.02 5.73 4.40
C VAL A 81 -7.59 4.34 4.14
N VAL A 82 -6.83 3.51 3.43
CA VAL A 82 -7.14 2.11 3.16
C VAL A 82 -6.90 1.25 4.40
N GLY A 83 -5.79 1.46 5.11
CA GLY A 83 -5.46 0.76 6.34
C GLY A 83 -4.06 1.07 6.87
N SER A 84 -3.79 0.66 8.10
CA SER A 84 -2.45 0.73 8.72
C SER A 84 -1.68 -0.57 8.48
N VAL A 85 -0.39 -0.46 8.20
CA VAL A 85 0.51 -1.61 8.05
C VAL A 85 0.79 -2.20 9.44
N PHE A 86 0.51 -3.50 9.61
CA PHE A 86 0.80 -4.22 10.86
C PHE A 86 1.89 -5.28 10.70
N GLY A 87 2.25 -5.61 9.46
CA GLY A 87 3.28 -6.59 9.14
C GLY A 87 3.62 -6.54 7.66
N TYR A 88 4.74 -7.15 7.29
CA TYR A 88 5.16 -7.27 5.89
C TYR A 88 6.05 -8.49 5.69
N ILE A 89 6.14 -8.96 4.45
CA ILE A 89 7.12 -9.96 4.02
C ILE A 89 8.03 -9.29 2.98
N PRO A 90 9.35 -9.22 3.23
CA PRO A 90 10.27 -8.58 2.31
C PRO A 90 10.40 -9.37 1.01
N PHE A 91 10.59 -8.66 -0.11
CA PHE A 91 10.82 -9.20 -1.46
C PHE A 91 9.72 -10.08 -2.08
N ALA A 92 8.71 -10.55 -1.34
CA ALA A 92 7.66 -11.43 -1.84
C ALA A 92 6.84 -10.83 -3.00
N GLY A 93 6.69 -9.50 -3.03
CA GLY A 93 6.01 -8.77 -4.09
C GLY A 93 6.74 -8.81 -5.44
N TYR A 94 8.04 -9.13 -5.49
CA TYR A 94 8.74 -9.31 -6.76
C TYR A 94 8.14 -10.43 -7.61
N PHE A 95 7.55 -11.46 -6.99
CA PHE A 95 6.84 -12.51 -7.71
C PHE A 95 5.67 -11.94 -8.53
N THR A 96 4.85 -11.10 -7.88
CA THR A 96 3.72 -10.43 -8.53
C THR A 96 4.19 -9.45 -9.60
N ILE A 97 5.25 -8.67 -9.31
CA ILE A 97 5.84 -7.73 -10.27
C ILE A 97 6.35 -8.47 -11.51
N LEU A 98 7.10 -9.56 -11.34
CA LEU A 98 7.62 -10.39 -12.45
C LEU A 98 6.49 -10.90 -13.34
N ILE A 99 5.43 -11.45 -12.75
CA ILE A 99 4.26 -11.94 -13.49
C ILE A 99 3.51 -10.80 -14.21
N SER A 100 3.51 -9.60 -13.64
CA SER A 100 2.89 -8.43 -14.25
C SER A 100 3.72 -7.83 -15.39
N GLU A 101 5.04 -7.76 -15.23
CA GLU A 101 5.97 -7.20 -16.21
C GLU A 101 6.23 -8.15 -17.38
N TYR A 102 6.12 -9.46 -17.17
CA TYR A 102 6.31 -10.49 -18.20
C TYR A 102 5.04 -11.34 -18.39
N PRO A 103 4.02 -10.86 -19.15
CA PRO A 103 2.75 -11.56 -19.31
C PRO A 103 2.86 -12.98 -19.87
N TRP A 104 3.89 -13.27 -20.68
CA TRP A 104 4.15 -14.60 -21.24
C TRP A 104 4.43 -15.66 -20.15
N LEU A 105 4.92 -15.25 -18.97
CA LEU A 105 5.10 -16.16 -17.82
C LEU A 105 3.76 -16.74 -17.37
N LYS A 106 2.66 -15.96 -17.40
CA LYS A 106 1.32 -16.47 -17.09
C LYS A 106 0.92 -17.57 -18.07
N ALA A 107 1.16 -17.35 -19.36
CA ALA A 107 0.84 -18.33 -20.40
C ALA A 107 1.68 -19.61 -20.23
N ALA A 108 2.99 -19.48 -19.95
CA ALA A 108 3.86 -20.61 -19.66
C ALA A 108 3.40 -21.40 -18.42
N MET A 109 3.00 -20.72 -17.34
CA MET A 109 2.48 -21.37 -16.13
C MET A 109 1.20 -22.16 -16.43
N VAL A 110 0.26 -21.59 -17.17
CA VAL A 110 -0.98 -22.28 -17.58
C VAL A 110 -0.68 -23.47 -18.50
N GLY A 111 0.26 -23.31 -19.44
CA GLY A 111 0.71 -24.39 -20.31
C GLY A 111 1.33 -25.56 -19.54
N LEU A 112 2.24 -25.27 -18.61
CA LEU A 112 2.85 -26.27 -17.73
C LEU A 112 1.82 -26.98 -16.87
N MET A 113 0.88 -26.24 -16.26
CA MET A 113 -0.23 -26.83 -15.51
C MET A 113 -1.06 -27.78 -16.38
N GLY A 114 -1.40 -27.37 -17.61
CA GLY A 114 -2.09 -28.23 -18.58
C GLY A 114 -1.32 -29.53 -18.87
N ILE A 115 -0.02 -29.44 -19.13
CA ILE A 115 0.85 -30.59 -19.38
C ILE A 115 0.88 -31.52 -18.15
N THR A 116 1.06 -30.98 -16.95
CA THR A 116 1.09 -31.81 -15.72
C THR A 116 -0.22 -32.55 -15.49
N VAL A 117 -1.37 -31.92 -15.77
CA VAL A 117 -2.68 -32.56 -15.64
C VAL A 117 -2.84 -33.68 -16.66
N MET A 118 -2.32 -33.52 -17.88
CA MET A 118 -2.35 -34.61 -18.87
C MET A 118 -1.44 -35.78 -18.45
N LEU A 119 -0.25 -35.49 -17.92
CA LEU A 119 0.68 -36.52 -17.45
C LEU A 119 0.19 -37.26 -16.18
N GLN A 120 -0.63 -36.63 -15.34
CA GLN A 120 -1.23 -37.25 -14.15
C GLN A 120 -2.52 -38.04 -14.46
N ARG A 121 -3.07 -37.91 -15.67
CA ARG A 121 -4.29 -38.60 -16.10
C ARG A 121 -4.04 -40.00 -16.67
N GLU A 122 -2.78 -40.40 -16.78
CA GLU A 122 -2.34 -41.79 -17.00
C GLU A 122 -1.99 -42.44 -15.66
#